data_AF-A0A4Q1K385-F1
#
_entry.id   AF-A0A4Q1K385-F1
#
_cell.length_a   1.000
_cell.length_b   1.000
_cell.length_c   1.000
_cell.angle_alpha   90.00
_cell.angle_beta   90.00
_cell.angle_gamma   90.00
#
_symmetry.space_group_name_H-M   'P 1'
#
loop_
_entity.id
_entity.type
_entity.pdbx_description
1 polymer ?
#
loop_
_entity_poly.entity_id
_entity_poly.type
_entity_poly.pdbx_seq_one_letter_code
_entity_poly.pdbx_strand_id
1 'polypeptide(L)'
;MKRITLIVLLISFFTFAQLRRELPITKDSDSAYWMEYRNKTYETVNDKDIFFRLQTPCVSIEVSKRKGDLKGTVEFFAKEIDEFKDSTGVFKRKFNFDSDKTLRIFKLIDSLKINSIPSDKFIPKWHQGFDGITYRFEYKDSIQHSFKNYWTPKKQENLEEAVRIQNFVEVVNEIVESEKLSKIFQNEIPFRSWSCNGVCVSRAMTKKESREYKKKKRKFRKKNAG
;
A
#
# COMPACT_ATOMS: atom_id res chain seq x y z
N MET A 1 -55.80 -21.67 3.11
CA MET A 1 -54.38 -21.95 2.80
C MET A 1 -53.64 -20.85 2.00
N LYS A 2 -54.27 -19.75 1.55
CA LYS A 2 -53.58 -18.68 0.80
C LYS A 2 -52.96 -17.55 1.65
N ARG A 3 -53.27 -17.49 2.97
CA ARG A 3 -52.76 -16.44 3.87
C ARG A 3 -51.44 -16.79 4.58
N ILE A 4 -51.11 -18.08 4.68
CA ILE A 4 -49.88 -18.55 5.34
C ILE A 4 -48.66 -18.34 4.41
N THR A 5 -48.85 -18.46 3.09
CA THR A 5 -47.78 -18.26 2.09
C THR A 5 -47.27 -16.81 2.01
N LEU A 6 -48.09 -15.80 2.33
CA LEU A 6 -47.68 -14.39 2.27
C LEU A 6 -46.74 -14.01 3.43
N ILE A 7 -46.87 -14.65 4.60
CA ILE A 7 -46.05 -14.37 5.79
C ILE A 7 -44.65 -14.97 5.64
N VAL A 8 -44.53 -16.16 5.03
CA VAL A 8 -43.22 -16.80 4.76
C VAL A 8 -42.39 -15.97 3.77
N LEU A 9 -43.03 -15.30 2.81
CA LEU A 9 -42.36 -14.47 1.80
C LEU A 9 -41.82 -13.14 2.36
N LEU A 10 -42.46 -12.58 3.39
CA LEU A 10 -42.01 -11.36 4.06
C LEU A 10 -40.83 -11.60 5.01
N ILE A 11 -40.72 -12.80 5.60
CA ILE A 11 -39.59 -13.16 6.48
C ILE A 11 -38.33 -13.44 5.66
N SER A 12 -38.44 -13.92 4.41
CA SER A 12 -37.28 -14.13 3.54
C SER A 12 -36.56 -12.85 3.12
N PHE A 13 -37.21 -11.68 3.16
CA PHE A 13 -36.54 -10.40 2.81
C PHE A 13 -35.63 -9.86 3.92
N PHE A 14 -35.78 -10.29 5.17
CA PHE A 14 -34.96 -9.81 6.29
C PHE A 14 -33.67 -10.62 6.51
N THR A 15 -33.47 -11.75 5.81
CA THR A 15 -32.32 -12.64 6.05
C THR A 15 -31.06 -12.30 5.24
N PHE A 16 -31.10 -11.27 4.38
CA PHE A 16 -29.95 -10.90 3.53
C PHE A 16 -29.37 -9.50 3.79
N ALA A 17 -29.78 -8.81 4.86
CA ALA A 17 -29.02 -7.69 5.37
C ALA A 17 -27.80 -8.22 6.14
N GLN A 18 -26.77 -8.69 5.43
CA GLN A 18 -25.46 -8.88 6.03
C GLN A 18 -24.95 -7.51 6.46
N LEU A 19 -25.22 -7.14 7.71
CA LEU A 19 -24.63 -5.99 8.37
C LEU A 19 -23.11 -6.16 8.28
N ARG A 20 -22.46 -5.43 7.36
CA ARG A 20 -21.00 -5.37 7.32
C ARG A 20 -20.56 -4.76 8.65
N ARG A 21 -20.10 -5.60 9.56
CA ARG A 21 -19.49 -5.15 10.81
C ARG A 21 -18.15 -4.54 10.44
N GLU A 22 -18.09 -3.22 10.38
CA GLU A 22 -16.81 -2.52 10.30
C GLU A 22 -15.99 -2.90 11.53
N LEU A 23 -14.75 -3.31 11.32
CA LEU A 23 -13.85 -3.66 12.41
C LEU A 23 -13.49 -2.39 13.18
N PRO A 24 -13.39 -2.45 14.52
CA PRO A 24 -12.95 -1.30 15.29
C PRO A 24 -11.50 -0.94 14.94
N ILE A 25 -11.27 0.36 14.70
CA ILE A 25 -9.93 0.90 14.54
C ILE A 25 -9.26 0.99 15.93
N THR A 26 -8.01 0.53 16.04
CA THR A 26 -7.29 0.59 17.32
C THR A 26 -7.04 2.04 17.77
N LYS A 27 -7.08 2.29 19.09
CA LYS A 27 -6.97 3.66 19.65
C LYS A 27 -5.61 4.33 19.35
N ASP A 28 -4.59 3.52 19.10
CA ASP A 28 -3.23 3.94 18.76
C ASP A 28 -2.99 4.08 17.25
N SER A 29 -4.06 4.01 16.44
CA SER A 29 -4.02 4.24 15.00
C SER A 29 -4.24 5.71 14.62
N ASP A 30 -3.89 6.01 13.37
CA ASP A 30 -4.29 7.24 12.70
C ASP A 30 -5.78 7.29 12.37
N SER A 31 -6.28 8.52 12.18
CA SER A 31 -7.71 8.80 12.13
C SER A 31 -8.42 8.11 10.96
N ALA A 32 -9.72 7.82 11.13
CA ALA A 32 -10.60 7.29 10.10
C ALA A 32 -10.60 8.10 8.79
N TYR A 33 -10.24 9.39 8.86
CA TYR A 33 -10.05 10.25 7.69
C TYR A 33 -9.02 9.69 6.69
N TRP A 34 -7.90 9.15 7.19
CA TRP A 34 -6.87 8.55 6.32
C TRP A 34 -7.36 7.28 5.63
N MET A 35 -8.26 6.53 6.28
CA MET A 35 -8.89 5.34 5.71
C MET A 35 -9.79 5.71 4.52
N GLU A 36 -10.55 6.80 4.60
CA GLU A 36 -11.41 7.27 3.52
C GLU A 36 -10.61 7.73 2.29
N TYR A 37 -9.53 8.50 2.51
CA TYR A 37 -8.62 8.90 1.43
C TYR A 37 -7.96 7.68 0.77
N ARG A 38 -7.59 6.67 1.56
CA ARG A 38 -6.99 5.42 1.10
C ARG A 38 -7.93 4.57 0.25
N ASN A 39 -9.21 4.43 0.63
CA ASN A 39 -10.18 3.59 -0.09
C ASN A 39 -10.40 4.03 -1.54
N LYS A 40 -10.06 5.28 -1.88
CA LYS A 40 -10.07 5.76 -3.27
C LYS A 40 -8.93 5.21 -4.14
N THR A 41 -7.88 4.65 -3.53
CA THR A 41 -6.61 4.32 -4.21
C THR A 41 -6.31 2.81 -4.26
N TYR A 42 -6.93 2.01 -3.39
CA TYR A 42 -6.62 0.57 -3.23
C TYR A 42 -7.88 -0.29 -3.12
N GLU A 43 -7.79 -1.54 -3.57
CA GLU A 43 -8.87 -2.53 -3.44
C GLU A 43 -9.17 -2.86 -1.98
N THR A 44 -10.45 -3.16 -1.71
CA THR A 44 -10.95 -3.57 -0.40
C THR A 44 -10.35 -4.92 0.02
N VAL A 45 -9.67 -4.93 1.16
CA VAL A 45 -9.10 -6.15 1.76
C VAL A 45 -10.23 -6.99 2.37
N ASN A 46 -10.25 -8.30 2.07
CA ASN A 46 -11.24 -9.23 2.60
C ASN A 46 -11.22 -9.26 4.14
N ASP A 47 -12.39 -9.23 4.76
CA ASP A 47 -12.57 -9.11 6.22
C ASP A 47 -12.14 -10.35 7.03
N LYS A 48 -11.83 -11.46 6.34
CA LYS A 48 -11.55 -12.76 6.98
C LYS A 48 -10.07 -13.17 6.97
N ASP A 49 -9.20 -12.34 6.40
CA ASP A 49 -7.79 -12.67 6.20
C ASP A 49 -6.94 -11.89 7.22
N ILE A 50 -5.91 -12.52 7.78
CA ILE A 50 -4.87 -11.76 8.47
C ILE A 50 -4.07 -11.06 7.39
N PHE A 51 -3.96 -9.75 7.47
CA PHE A 51 -3.36 -8.90 6.47
C PHE A 51 -2.40 -7.91 7.11
N PHE A 52 -1.25 -7.75 6.48
CA PHE A 52 -0.32 -6.68 6.81
C PHE A 52 0.17 -6.00 5.52
N ARG A 53 0.27 -4.68 5.55
CA ARG A 53 0.87 -3.88 4.49
C ARG A 53 1.89 -2.91 5.06
N LEU A 54 3.08 -2.95 4.49
CA LEU A 54 4.10 -1.91 4.60
C LEU A 54 4.04 -1.05 3.34
N GLN A 55 3.82 0.25 3.49
CA GLN A 55 3.70 1.15 2.36
C GLN A 55 4.58 2.40 2.52
N THR A 56 5.19 2.80 1.41
CA THR A 56 5.83 4.11 1.22
C THR A 56 5.17 4.82 0.02
N PRO A 57 5.58 6.03 -0.35
CA PRO A 57 5.06 6.70 -1.54
C PRO A 57 5.35 6.00 -2.87
N CYS A 58 6.27 5.03 -2.92
CA CYS A 58 6.68 4.37 -4.17
C CYS A 58 6.61 2.85 -4.16
N VAL A 59 6.44 2.22 -3.00
CA VAL A 59 6.34 0.77 -2.87
C VAL A 59 5.29 0.38 -1.85
N SER A 60 4.57 -0.70 -2.13
CA SER A 60 3.63 -1.37 -1.23
C SER A 60 4.02 -2.83 -1.14
N ILE A 61 4.27 -3.33 0.07
CA ILE A 61 4.56 -4.72 0.36
C ILE A 61 3.38 -5.25 1.16
N GLU A 62 2.73 -6.29 0.66
CA GLU A 62 1.53 -6.89 1.24
C GLU A 62 1.77 -8.35 1.54
N VAL A 63 1.39 -8.77 2.73
CA VAL A 63 1.30 -10.18 3.12
C VAL A 63 -0.08 -10.49 3.66
N SER A 64 -0.63 -11.63 3.27
CA SER A 64 -1.89 -12.11 3.80
C SER A 64 -1.88 -13.61 4.08
N LYS A 65 -2.69 -14.01 5.06
CA LYS A 65 -2.88 -15.40 5.48
C LYS A 65 -4.37 -15.71 5.56
N ARG A 66 -4.80 -16.75 4.84
CA ARG A 66 -6.18 -17.25 4.83
C ARG A 66 -6.19 -18.77 4.94
N LYS A 67 -6.70 -19.32 6.04
CA LYS A 67 -6.85 -20.79 6.23
C LYS A 67 -5.59 -21.62 5.92
N GLY A 68 -4.40 -21.05 6.12
CA GLY A 68 -3.12 -21.70 5.81
C GLY A 68 -2.47 -21.21 4.51
N ASP A 69 -3.24 -20.64 3.58
CA ASP A 69 -2.71 -20.04 2.36
C ASP A 69 -2.01 -18.73 2.67
N LEU A 70 -0.74 -18.63 2.25
CA LEU A 70 0.09 -17.44 2.37
C LEU A 70 0.22 -16.78 1.01
N LYS A 71 -0.04 -15.47 0.95
CA LYS A 71 0.15 -14.66 -0.25
C LYS A 71 1.00 -13.45 0.07
N GLY A 72 1.95 -13.17 -0.80
CA GLY A 72 2.89 -12.08 -0.63
C GLY A 72 3.11 -11.34 -1.94
N THR A 73 3.04 -10.01 -1.90
CA THR A 73 3.21 -9.18 -3.10
C THR A 73 3.99 -7.90 -2.81
N VAL A 74 4.79 -7.46 -3.78
CA VAL A 74 5.42 -6.14 -3.81
C VAL A 74 4.92 -5.40 -5.04
N GLU A 75 4.36 -4.21 -4.85
CA GLU A 75 3.92 -3.33 -5.93
C GLU A 75 4.74 -2.04 -5.90
N PHE A 76 5.32 -1.67 -7.05
CA PHE A 76 6.03 -0.41 -7.25
C PHE A 76 5.18 0.55 -8.07
N PHE A 77 5.36 1.85 -7.83
CA PHE A 77 4.61 2.93 -8.47
C PHE A 77 5.53 4.06 -8.92
N ALA A 78 5.26 4.61 -10.11
CA ALA A 78 5.91 5.81 -10.63
C ALA A 78 4.87 6.71 -11.26
N LYS A 79 4.93 8.01 -10.96
CA LYS A 79 4.04 9.02 -11.54
C LYS A 79 4.76 9.72 -12.69
N GLU A 80 4.19 9.74 -13.88
CA GLU A 80 4.72 10.52 -15.00
C GLU A 80 4.78 11.99 -14.62
N ILE A 81 5.89 12.65 -14.93
CA ILE A 81 6.01 14.11 -14.89
C ILE A 81 5.85 14.62 -16.32
N ASP A 82 4.78 15.38 -16.57
CA ASP A 82 4.54 16.07 -17.85
C ASP A 82 4.52 17.58 -17.59
N GLU A 83 5.35 18.34 -18.30
CA GLU A 83 5.48 19.80 -18.16
C GLU A 83 4.18 20.57 -18.48
N PHE A 84 3.16 19.90 -19.02
CA PHE A 84 1.99 20.54 -19.64
C PHE A 84 0.61 20.02 -19.17
N LYS A 85 0.52 19.09 -18.20
CA LYS A 85 -0.79 18.58 -17.69
C LYS A 85 -0.74 18.03 -16.26
N ASP A 86 -1.85 18.22 -15.54
CA ASP A 86 -2.15 17.61 -14.23
C ASP A 86 -2.42 16.09 -14.29
N SER A 87 -2.67 15.53 -15.47
CA SER A 87 -2.91 14.08 -15.63
C SER A 87 -1.58 13.32 -15.70
N THR A 88 -1.04 13.01 -14.53
CA THR A 88 0.17 12.21 -14.31
C THR A 88 -0.16 10.72 -14.48
N GLY A 89 0.16 10.13 -15.64
CA GLY A 89 0.01 8.69 -15.84
C GLY A 89 0.75 7.94 -14.73
N VAL A 90 0.10 6.96 -14.08
CA VAL A 90 0.75 6.13 -13.05
C VAL A 90 1.15 4.81 -13.69
N PHE A 91 2.45 4.51 -13.66
CA PHE A 91 2.94 3.18 -14.00
C PHE A 91 3.07 2.36 -12.72
N LYS A 92 2.49 1.17 -12.73
CA LYS A 92 2.51 0.24 -11.60
C LYS A 92 3.03 -1.12 -12.05
N ARG A 93 3.79 -1.79 -11.20
CA ARG A 93 4.21 -3.17 -11.43
C ARG A 93 4.13 -3.95 -10.14
N LYS A 94 3.41 -5.06 -10.18
CA LYS A 94 3.21 -5.99 -9.07
C LYS A 94 4.01 -7.27 -9.30
N PHE A 95 4.78 -7.67 -8.29
CA PHE A 95 5.54 -8.90 -8.23
C PHE A 95 4.99 -9.75 -7.08
N ASN A 96 4.72 -11.03 -7.35
CA ASN A 96 4.35 -11.98 -6.29
C ASN A 96 5.61 -12.66 -5.77
N PHE A 97 5.64 -12.97 -4.48
CA PHE A 97 6.69 -13.78 -3.87
C PHE A 97 6.10 -14.98 -3.13
N ASP A 98 6.95 -15.97 -2.86
CA ASP A 98 6.53 -17.26 -2.33
C ASP A 98 6.04 -17.22 -0.87
N SER A 99 5.49 -18.36 -0.44
CA SER A 99 4.97 -18.55 0.91
C SER A 99 6.07 -18.53 1.99
N ASP A 100 7.32 -18.88 1.67
CA ASP A 100 8.42 -18.85 2.65
C ASP A 100 8.77 -17.41 3.04
N LYS A 101 8.95 -16.53 2.05
CA LYS A 101 9.14 -15.10 2.26
C LYS A 101 7.97 -14.48 3.03
N THR A 102 6.74 -14.86 2.67
CA THR A 102 5.53 -14.41 3.37
C THR A 102 5.53 -14.84 4.85
N LEU A 103 5.88 -16.10 5.14
CA LEU A 103 5.97 -16.62 6.50
C LEU A 103 7.06 -15.92 7.32
N ARG A 104 8.21 -15.66 6.71
CA ARG A 104 9.32 -14.92 7.35
C ARG A 104 8.89 -13.52 7.75
N ILE A 105 8.12 -12.82 6.92
CA ILE A 105 7.59 -11.49 7.26
C ILE A 105 6.62 -11.58 8.45
N PHE A 106 5.70 -12.56 8.47
CA PHE A 106 4.80 -12.75 9.62
C PHE A 106 5.57 -13.02 10.92
N LYS A 107 6.57 -13.92 10.88
CA LYS A 107 7.44 -14.17 12.04
C LYS A 107 8.18 -12.91 12.50
N LEU A 108 8.61 -12.07 11.56
CA LEU A 108 9.29 -10.81 11.87
C LEU A 108 8.34 -9.82 12.56
N ILE A 109 7.10 -9.66 12.05
CA ILE A 109 6.04 -8.84 12.66
C ILE A 109 5.83 -9.24 14.12
N ASP A 110 5.71 -10.55 14.37
CA ASP A 110 5.49 -11.10 15.72
C ASP A 110 6.72 -10.88 16.62
N SER A 111 7.92 -11.20 16.13
CA SER A 111 9.16 -11.10 16.90
C SER A 111 9.50 -9.67 17.34
N LEU A 112 9.28 -8.69 16.48
CA LEU A 112 9.53 -7.27 16.76
C LEU A 112 8.32 -6.58 17.42
N LYS A 113 7.21 -7.31 17.60
CA LYS A 113 5.94 -6.79 18.12
C LYS A 113 5.48 -5.55 17.37
N ILE A 114 5.56 -5.57 16.03
CA ILE A 114 5.28 -4.40 15.20
C ILE A 114 3.88 -3.84 15.43
N ASN A 115 2.89 -4.72 15.57
CA ASN A 115 1.51 -4.32 15.79
C ASN A 115 1.29 -3.62 17.15
N SER A 116 2.20 -3.75 18.13
CA SER A 116 2.06 -3.09 19.43
C SER A 116 2.69 -1.69 19.47
N ILE A 117 3.44 -1.30 18.45
CA ILE A 117 4.06 0.04 18.39
C ILE A 117 2.95 1.02 17.99
N PRO A 118 2.65 2.07 18.77
CA PRO A 118 1.58 3.01 18.42
C PRO A 118 1.99 3.88 17.22
N SER A 119 1.06 4.58 16.57
CA SER A 119 1.43 5.53 15.50
C SER A 119 2.36 6.63 16.01
N ASP A 120 3.19 7.21 15.14
CA ASP A 120 4.24 8.17 15.50
C ASP A 120 3.75 9.35 16.36
N LYS A 121 2.57 9.89 16.06
CA LYS A 121 1.95 10.99 16.84
C LYS A 121 1.69 10.65 18.32
N PHE A 122 1.66 9.37 18.66
CA PHE A 122 1.46 8.88 20.03
C PHE A 122 2.76 8.45 20.70
N ILE A 123 3.90 8.46 19.99
CA ILE A 123 5.21 8.16 20.55
C ILE A 123 5.82 9.46 21.07
N PRO A 124 6.10 9.58 22.39
CA PRO A 124 6.71 10.77 22.94
C PRO A 124 8.05 11.07 22.27
N LYS A 125 8.31 12.35 21.99
CA LYS A 125 9.54 12.85 21.35
C LYS A 125 9.75 12.37 19.90
N TRP A 126 8.72 11.84 19.24
CA TRP A 126 8.79 11.61 17.80
C TRP A 126 8.77 12.94 17.05
N HIS A 127 9.85 13.29 16.36
CA HIS A 127 9.95 14.53 15.62
C HIS A 127 9.48 14.37 14.17
N GLN A 128 8.70 15.33 13.66
CA GLN A 128 8.30 15.39 12.24
C GLN A 128 9.25 16.32 11.46
N GLY A 129 9.26 16.21 10.13
CA GLY A 129 10.04 17.09 9.27
C GLY A 129 9.53 17.11 7.82
N PHE A 130 10.23 17.87 6.96
CA PHE A 130 9.76 18.17 5.60
C PHE A 130 10.24 17.16 4.54
N ASP A 131 11.49 16.67 4.65
CA ASP A 131 12.13 15.82 3.63
C ASP A 131 12.37 14.39 4.13
N GLY A 132 11.28 13.67 4.36
CA GLY A 132 11.29 12.33 4.94
C GLY A 132 10.55 11.29 4.11
N ILE A 133 10.61 10.04 4.58
CA ILE A 133 9.76 8.97 4.10
C ILE A 133 8.78 8.64 5.21
N THR A 134 7.48 8.82 4.95
CA THR A 134 6.45 8.29 5.83
C THR A 134 6.18 6.83 5.46
N TYR A 135 6.49 5.94 6.40
CA TYR A 135 6.11 4.55 6.32
C TYR A 135 4.71 4.39 6.88
N ARG A 136 3.83 3.71 6.16
CA ARG A 136 2.46 3.42 6.59
C ARG A 136 2.30 1.94 6.79
N PHE A 137 1.97 1.55 8.01
CA PHE A 137 1.71 0.18 8.38
C PHE A 137 0.21 0.02 8.50
N GLU A 138 -0.32 -0.99 7.84
CA GLU A 138 -1.70 -1.40 8.02
C GLU A 138 -1.72 -2.85 8.45
N TYR A 139 -2.47 -3.12 9.50
CA TYR A 139 -2.70 -4.47 9.97
C TYR A 139 -4.19 -4.70 10.18
N LYS A 140 -4.68 -5.84 9.71
CA LYS A 140 -6.08 -6.24 9.84
C LYS A 140 -6.14 -7.73 10.16
N ASP A 141 -6.99 -8.08 11.12
CA ASP A 141 -7.39 -9.45 11.39
C ASP A 141 -8.91 -9.54 11.58
N SER A 142 -9.41 -10.66 12.13
CA SER A 142 -10.84 -10.85 12.36
C SER A 142 -11.43 -9.99 13.49
N ILE A 143 -10.61 -9.32 14.29
CA ILE A 143 -10.99 -8.63 15.52
C ILE A 143 -10.76 -7.13 15.41
N GLN A 144 -9.67 -6.72 14.76
CA GLN A 144 -9.21 -5.33 14.75
C GLN A 144 -8.63 -4.89 13.41
N HIS A 145 -8.63 -3.58 13.21
CA HIS A 145 -7.98 -2.91 12.09
C HIS A 145 -7.10 -1.79 12.65
N SER A 146 -5.87 -1.67 12.17
CA SER A 146 -4.97 -0.59 12.56
C SER A 146 -4.28 0.03 11.35
N PHE A 147 -4.05 1.34 11.46
CA PHE A 147 -3.34 2.16 10.49
C PHE A 147 -2.37 3.04 11.24
N LYS A 148 -1.07 2.89 10.99
CA LYS A 148 -0.04 3.58 11.75
C LYS A 148 0.94 4.22 10.78
N ASN A 149 1.31 5.45 11.04
CA ASN A 149 2.28 6.19 10.24
C ASN A 149 3.55 6.37 11.07
N TYR A 150 4.68 6.33 10.37
CA TYR A 150 6.00 6.53 10.95
C TYR A 150 6.82 7.41 10.04
N TRP A 151 6.96 8.68 10.38
CA TRP A 151 7.83 9.58 9.66
C TRP A 151 9.31 9.29 9.98
N THR A 152 10.05 8.86 8.96
CA THR A 152 11.51 8.65 8.94
C THR A 152 12.11 8.09 10.25
N PRO A 153 11.85 6.82 10.60
CA PRO A 153 12.36 6.17 11.82
C PRO A 153 13.88 6.28 11.98
N LYS A 154 14.64 6.21 10.88
CA LYS A 154 16.10 6.43 10.86
C LYS A 154 16.56 7.79 11.44
N LYS A 155 15.68 8.79 11.57
CA LYS A 155 16.00 10.09 12.19
C LYS A 155 15.65 10.15 13.68
N GLN A 156 15.11 9.07 14.24
CA GLN A 156 14.66 8.97 15.63
C GLN A 156 15.47 7.89 16.38
N GLU A 157 16.77 7.74 16.10
CA GLU A 157 17.61 6.63 16.57
C GLU A 157 17.63 6.45 18.11
N ASN A 158 17.26 7.49 18.86
CA ASN A 158 17.15 7.47 20.32
C ASN A 158 15.85 6.82 20.86
N LEU A 159 14.91 6.42 19.99
CA LEU A 159 13.63 5.81 20.36
C LEU A 159 13.64 4.32 20.00
N GLU A 160 13.32 3.46 20.97
CA GLU A 160 13.31 2.00 20.77
C GLU A 160 12.28 1.58 19.70
N GLU A 161 11.12 2.25 19.65
CA GLU A 161 10.10 2.07 18.63
C GLU A 161 10.68 2.31 17.23
N ALA A 162 11.42 3.40 17.06
CA ALA A 162 11.98 3.78 15.77
C ALA A 162 13.05 2.78 15.30
N VAL A 163 13.91 2.31 16.22
CA VAL A 163 14.91 1.26 15.92
C VAL A 163 14.21 -0.02 15.46
N ARG A 164 13.15 -0.45 16.15
CA ARG A 164 12.38 -1.65 15.75
C ARG A 164 11.70 -1.49 14.40
N ILE A 165 11.09 -0.33 14.13
CA ILE A 165 10.46 -0.03 12.84
C ILE A 165 11.51 0.00 11.73
N GLN A 166 12.65 0.65 11.96
CA GLN A 166 13.72 0.75 10.96
C GLN A 166 14.28 -0.63 10.62
N ASN A 167 14.59 -1.45 11.63
CA ASN A 167 15.04 -2.83 11.45
C ASN A 167 14.00 -3.66 10.68
N PHE A 168 12.71 -3.53 11.04
CA PHE A 168 11.63 -4.21 10.33
C PHE A 168 11.61 -3.84 8.84
N VAL A 169 11.65 -2.54 8.52
CA VAL A 169 11.64 -2.06 7.13
C VAL A 169 12.83 -2.60 6.34
N GLU A 170 14.03 -2.56 6.91
CA GLU A 170 15.26 -3.04 6.26
C GLU A 170 15.16 -4.54 5.97
N VAL A 171 14.86 -5.35 6.98
CA VAL A 171 14.77 -6.82 6.85
C VAL A 171 13.62 -7.23 5.92
N VAL A 172 12.47 -6.55 5.92
CA VAL A 172 11.39 -6.82 4.96
C VAL A 172 11.84 -6.55 3.53
N ASN A 173 12.53 -5.43 3.29
CA ASN A 173 13.05 -5.11 1.96
C ASN A 173 14.08 -6.15 1.47
N GLU A 174 14.92 -6.67 2.37
CA GLU A 174 15.84 -7.77 2.07
C GLU A 174 15.10 -9.07 1.74
N ILE A 175 14.12 -9.47 2.56
CA ILE A 175 13.33 -10.70 2.34
C ILE A 175 12.67 -10.70 0.95
N VAL A 176 12.13 -9.57 0.52
CA VAL A 176 11.44 -9.47 -0.78
C VAL A 176 12.38 -9.14 -1.95
N GLU A 177 13.68 -9.00 -1.70
CA GLU A 177 14.68 -8.56 -2.70
C GLU A 177 14.29 -7.24 -3.37
N SER A 178 13.78 -6.28 -2.57
CA SER A 178 13.17 -5.03 -3.03
C SER A 178 14.07 -4.25 -3.99
N GLU A 179 15.39 -4.19 -3.73
CA GLU A 179 16.35 -3.50 -4.59
C GLU A 179 16.42 -4.11 -6.01
N LYS A 180 16.46 -5.44 -6.11
CA LYS A 180 16.50 -6.15 -7.39
C LYS A 180 15.22 -5.94 -8.18
N LEU A 181 14.06 -6.08 -7.52
CA LEU A 181 12.76 -5.84 -8.15
C LEU A 181 12.59 -4.37 -8.58
N SER A 182 13.10 -3.43 -7.78
CA SER A 182 13.11 -2.00 -8.11
C SER A 182 13.91 -1.72 -9.38
N LYS A 183 15.07 -2.36 -9.59
CA LYS A 183 15.84 -2.24 -10.84
C LYS A 183 15.06 -2.75 -12.05
N ILE A 184 14.38 -3.89 -11.93
CA ILE A 184 13.51 -4.44 -12.99
C ILE A 184 12.40 -3.44 -13.31
N PHE A 185 11.66 -2.99 -12.27
CA PHE A 185 10.59 -2.01 -12.40
C PHE A 185 11.08 -0.73 -13.09
N GLN A 186 12.19 -0.16 -12.63
CA GLN A 186 12.77 1.08 -13.16
C GLN A 186 13.11 0.97 -14.64
N ASN A 187 13.52 -0.20 -15.13
CA ASN A 187 13.78 -0.42 -16.55
C ASN A 187 12.49 -0.48 -17.39
N GLU A 188 11.42 -1.02 -16.82
CA GLU A 188 10.11 -1.16 -17.49
C GLU A 188 9.31 0.16 -17.58
N ILE A 189 9.67 1.20 -16.80
CA ILE A 189 8.96 2.48 -16.80
C ILE A 189 8.91 3.06 -18.23
N PRO A 190 7.71 3.33 -18.80
CA PRO A 190 7.58 3.82 -20.17
C PRO A 190 7.71 5.35 -20.29
N PHE A 191 7.90 6.04 -19.16
CA PHE A 191 7.96 7.49 -19.10
C PHE A 191 9.38 8.02 -19.36
N ARG A 192 9.46 9.20 -19.97
CA ARG A 192 10.72 9.95 -20.05
C ARG A 192 11.13 10.45 -18.68
N SER A 193 10.19 11.07 -17.99
CA SER A 193 10.37 11.69 -16.69
C SER A 193 9.29 11.20 -15.76
N TRP A 194 9.66 10.81 -14.54
CA TRP A 194 8.73 10.34 -13.54
C TRP A 194 9.19 10.75 -12.15
N SER A 195 8.25 10.81 -11.20
CA SER A 195 8.54 11.02 -9.79
C SER A 195 8.20 9.80 -8.95
N CYS A 196 9.00 9.64 -7.90
CA CYS A 196 8.76 8.75 -6.78
C CYS A 196 9.16 9.52 -5.50
N ASN A 197 8.23 9.66 -4.56
CA ASN A 197 8.43 10.40 -3.31
C ASN A 197 9.01 11.82 -3.49
N GLY A 198 8.49 12.59 -4.45
CA GLY A 198 9.00 13.93 -4.76
C GLY A 198 10.36 13.97 -5.48
N VAL A 199 11.07 12.84 -5.57
CA VAL A 199 12.30 12.71 -6.37
C VAL A 199 11.94 12.55 -7.84
N CYS A 200 12.45 13.44 -8.68
CA CYS A 200 12.23 13.44 -10.12
C CYS A 200 13.39 12.74 -10.83
N VAL A 201 13.08 11.72 -11.64
CA VAL A 201 14.04 11.01 -12.49
C VAL A 201 13.68 11.28 -13.94
N SER A 202 14.67 11.69 -14.74
CA SER A 202 14.51 11.93 -16.18
C SER A 202 15.54 11.16 -16.98
N ARG A 203 15.08 10.33 -17.92
CA ARG A 203 15.95 9.63 -18.88
C ARG A 203 16.42 10.59 -19.95
N ALA A 204 17.73 10.61 -20.18
CA ALA A 204 18.30 11.19 -21.38
C ALA A 204 17.77 10.41 -22.59
N MET A 205 17.28 11.12 -23.60
CA MET A 205 16.79 10.54 -24.85
C MET A 205 17.57 11.15 -26.00
N THR A 206 17.91 10.33 -26.98
CA THR A 206 18.38 10.81 -28.28
C THR A 206 17.27 11.59 -29.00
N LYS A 207 17.65 12.40 -29.99
CA LYS A 207 16.70 13.16 -30.82
C LYS A 207 15.67 12.26 -31.51
N LYS A 208 16.08 11.04 -31.90
CA LYS A 208 15.21 10.04 -32.53
C LYS A 208 14.17 9.51 -31.54
N GLU A 209 14.61 9.06 -30.36
CA GLU A 209 13.73 8.56 -29.30
C GLU A 209 12.75 9.63 -28.83
N SER A 210 13.21 10.87 -28.67
CA SER A 210 12.34 12.00 -28.30
C SER A 210 11.23 12.23 -29.33
N ARG A 211 11.54 12.15 -30.64
CA ARG A 211 10.55 12.26 -31.71
C ARG A 211 9.55 11.10 -31.69
N GLU A 212 10.01 9.88 -31.49
CA GLU A 212 9.15 8.69 -31.40
C GLU A 212 8.23 8.74 -30.18
N TYR A 213 8.78 9.09 -29.02
CA TYR A 213 8.01 9.29 -27.78
C TYR A 213 6.92 10.35 -27.98
N LYS A 214 7.26 11.52 -28.55
CA LYS A 214 6.27 12.56 -28.89
C LYS A 214 5.16 12.04 -29.82
N LYS A 215 5.48 11.21 -30.81
CA LYS A 215 4.49 10.58 -31.70
C LYS A 215 3.60 9.58 -30.96
N LYS A 216 4.18 8.68 -30.15
CA LYS A 216 3.44 7.70 -29.33
C LYS A 216 2.49 8.40 -28.35
N LYS A 217 2.98 9.45 -27.68
CA LYS A 217 2.20 10.26 -26.73
C LYS A 217 1.03 10.97 -27.41
N ARG A 218 1.23 11.55 -28.60
CA ARG A 218 0.14 12.15 -29.41
C ARG A 218 -0.94 11.12 -29.77
N LYS A 219 -0.56 9.89 -30.14
CA LYS A 219 -1.51 8.80 -30.45
C LYS A 219 -2.31 8.36 -29.22
N PHE A 220 -1.65 8.17 -28.08
CA PHE A 220 -2.31 7.83 -26.81
C PHE A 220 -3.34 8.89 -26.39
N ARG A 221 -2.98 10.18 -26.50
CA ARG A 221 -3.88 11.30 -26.21
C ARG A 221 -5.15 11.31 -27.07
N LYS A 222 -5.03 11.01 -28.37
CA LYS A 222 -6.20 10.93 -29.26
C LYS A 222 -7.15 9.78 -28.91
N LYS A 223 -6.62 8.68 -28.36
CA LYS A 223 -7.41 7.48 -28.01
C LYS A 223 -8.22 7.65 -26.72
N ASN A 224 -7.75 8.48 -25.78
CA ASN A 224 -8.38 8.67 -24.47
C ASN A 224 -9.14 10.01 -24.36
N ALA A 225 -9.36 10.71 -25.48
CA ALA A 225 -10.05 12.01 -25.52
C ALA A 225 -11.42 11.93 -26.23
N GLY A 226 -11.90 10.72 -26.51
CA GLY A 226 -13.28 10.43 -26.92
C GLY A 226 -13.89 9.45 -25.92
#